data_AF-A0A2S7PLT4-F1
#
_entry.id   AF-A0A2S7PLT4-F1
#
_cell.length_a   1.000
_cell.length_b   1.000
_cell.length_c   1.000
_cell.angle_alpha   90.00
_cell.angle_beta   90.00
_cell.angle_gamma   90.00
#
_symmetry.space_group_name_H-M   'P 1'
#
loop_
_entity.id
_entity.type
_entity.pdbx_description
1 polymer ?
#
loop_
_entity_poly.entity_id
_entity_poly.type
_entity_poly.pdbx_seq_one_letter_code
_entity_poly.pdbx_strand_id
1 'polypeptide(L)'
;MKSFVRDFKYDTAHATRVNSLAVGLQQAGAFAACFVIWPIADRLGRKLSLQISSFIFIIGAMMETINSHNMGVFYAGRVIAGVGLGAATVVVPMFNSEMAPKELRGQIGSFFHRKSNELMKELGIFTSYWVDYAMAEVVPSVTRQWQIPIGLQIIPAGLLALGTFTLKESTRWLTKKGRHEEAWESLKWIRADESQATVEEMEEIRIGVEFEQRATEGFQIKELAERENFKRVFTAFAVFTAQQATGATAFAYYGPQYFKLLVGGGSKDLLLTAIFGAIKVVACGCFVLFLSNRVGRRGVLIGGAVFMSMCQIVTAIVVKELPASRSAGVTSSGIATVALIYLFVIAYNLSWGPLPWPYVSEYVKSPPTFPSATR
;
A
#
# COMPACT_ATOMS: atom_id res chain seq x y z
N MET A 1 -24.08 -2.36 -4.19
CA MET A 1 -24.89 -2.52 -5.43
C MET A 1 -26.10 -3.40 -5.14
N LYS A 2 -27.24 -3.20 -5.82
CA LYS A 2 -28.47 -4.02 -5.62
C LYS A 2 -28.28 -5.49 -6.04
N SER A 3 -27.43 -5.74 -7.03
CA SER A 3 -27.04 -7.08 -7.52
C SER A 3 -26.35 -7.92 -6.46
N PHE A 4 -25.37 -7.36 -5.74
CA PHE A 4 -24.66 -8.05 -4.66
C PHE A 4 -25.59 -8.41 -3.47
N VAL A 5 -26.52 -7.52 -3.12
CA VAL A 5 -27.53 -7.76 -2.08
C VAL A 5 -28.48 -8.91 -2.49
N ARG A 6 -28.88 -8.94 -3.77
CA ARG A 6 -29.73 -10.00 -4.33
C ARG A 6 -29.04 -11.36 -4.32
N ASP A 7 -27.78 -11.40 -4.73
CA ASP A 7 -27.07 -12.66 -4.94
C ASP A 7 -26.66 -13.33 -3.61
N PHE A 8 -26.32 -12.52 -2.59
CA PHE A 8 -25.96 -13.01 -1.26
C PHE A 8 -27.09 -12.94 -0.22
N LYS A 9 -28.31 -12.56 -0.64
CA LYS A 9 -29.56 -12.62 0.15
C LYS A 9 -29.46 -12.03 1.57
N TYR A 10 -28.83 -10.88 1.74
CA TYR A 10 -28.75 -10.21 3.03
C TYR A 10 -29.55 -8.91 3.04
N ASP A 11 -30.10 -8.52 4.19
CA ASP A 11 -30.90 -7.29 4.31
C ASP A 11 -30.02 -6.04 4.23
N THR A 12 -30.57 -4.96 3.66
CA THR A 12 -29.94 -3.63 3.60
C THR A 12 -29.54 -3.07 4.97
N ALA A 13 -30.23 -3.48 6.04
CA ALA A 13 -29.86 -3.17 7.43
C ALA A 13 -28.50 -3.80 7.86
N HIS A 14 -28.11 -4.91 7.25
CA HIS A 14 -26.85 -5.60 7.52
C HIS A 14 -25.72 -5.26 6.52
N ALA A 15 -25.99 -4.44 5.51
CA ALA A 15 -25.03 -4.11 4.45
C ALA A 15 -23.73 -3.48 4.98
N THR A 16 -23.82 -2.57 5.95
CA THR A 16 -22.64 -1.96 6.56
C THR A 16 -21.78 -3.01 7.26
N ARG A 17 -22.39 -3.92 8.03
CA ARG A 17 -21.69 -4.99 8.73
C ARG A 17 -20.99 -5.94 7.76
N VAL A 18 -21.66 -6.33 6.67
CA VAL A 18 -21.10 -7.19 5.62
C VAL A 18 -19.89 -6.53 4.96
N ASN A 19 -20.01 -5.26 4.55
CA ASN A 19 -18.92 -4.53 3.92
C ASN A 19 -17.72 -4.36 4.86
N SER A 20 -17.98 -4.01 6.14
CA SER A 20 -16.91 -3.86 7.13
C SER A 20 -16.22 -5.18 7.45
N LEU A 21 -16.95 -6.29 7.53
CA LEU A 21 -16.35 -7.62 7.70
C LEU A 21 -15.52 -8.03 6.49
N ALA A 22 -16.00 -7.79 5.27
CA ALA A 22 -15.24 -8.10 4.06
C ALA A 22 -13.90 -7.36 4.00
N VAL A 23 -13.89 -6.05 4.30
CA VAL A 23 -12.66 -5.25 4.35
C VAL A 23 -11.78 -5.68 5.52
N GLY A 24 -12.37 -5.87 6.71
CA GLY A 24 -11.63 -6.23 7.93
C GLY A 24 -10.96 -7.61 7.85
N LEU A 25 -11.63 -8.61 7.29
CA LEU A 25 -11.09 -9.97 7.13
C LEU A 25 -9.88 -10.00 6.19
N GLN A 26 -9.91 -9.22 5.11
CA GLN A 26 -8.77 -9.09 4.22
C GLN A 26 -7.57 -8.44 4.92
N GLN A 27 -7.80 -7.41 5.75
CA GLN A 27 -6.74 -6.78 6.54
C GLN A 27 -6.18 -7.71 7.62
N ALA A 28 -7.04 -8.52 8.26
CA ALA A 28 -6.61 -9.52 9.22
C ALA A 28 -5.72 -10.59 8.57
N GLY A 29 -6.08 -11.06 7.36
CA GLY A 29 -5.25 -11.97 6.56
C GLY A 29 -3.90 -11.35 6.21
N ALA A 30 -3.89 -10.09 5.79
CA ALA A 30 -2.66 -9.36 5.48
C ALA A 30 -1.75 -9.18 6.71
N PHE A 31 -2.34 -8.85 7.87
CA PHE A 31 -1.62 -8.71 9.13
C PHE A 31 -0.93 -10.02 9.55
N ALA A 32 -1.64 -11.15 9.47
CA ALA A 32 -1.07 -12.46 9.77
C ALA A 32 0.07 -12.82 8.81
N ALA A 33 -0.09 -12.51 7.51
CA ALA A 33 0.93 -12.79 6.51
C ALA A 33 2.24 -12.03 6.74
N CYS A 34 2.20 -10.81 7.26
CA CYS A 34 3.40 -10.01 7.54
C CYS A 34 4.38 -10.71 8.49
N PHE A 35 3.90 -11.49 9.47
CA PHE A 35 4.77 -12.23 10.40
C PHE A 35 5.31 -13.52 9.80
N VAL A 36 4.50 -14.19 8.97
CA VAL A 36 4.83 -15.50 8.41
C VAL A 36 5.74 -15.38 7.18
N ILE A 37 5.64 -14.29 6.42
CA ILE A 37 6.40 -14.13 5.17
C ILE A 37 7.89 -13.89 5.40
N TRP A 38 8.29 -13.28 6.52
CA TRP A 38 9.70 -12.97 6.80
C TRP A 38 10.61 -14.22 6.78
N PRO A 39 10.36 -15.29 7.55
CA PRO A 39 11.19 -16.50 7.50
C PRO A 39 11.08 -17.24 6.16
N ILE A 40 9.94 -17.15 5.48
CA ILE A 40 9.72 -17.77 4.17
C ILE A 40 10.59 -17.07 3.12
N ALA A 41 10.58 -15.75 3.07
CA ALA A 41 11.39 -14.95 2.15
C ALA A 41 12.89 -15.15 2.35
N ASP A 42 13.33 -15.33 3.59
CA ASP A 42 14.74 -15.59 3.91
C ASP A 42 15.18 -17.03 3.56
N ARG A 43 14.27 -18.01 3.59
CA ARG A 43 14.57 -19.41 3.23
C ARG A 43 14.41 -19.73 1.75
N LEU A 44 13.31 -19.29 1.14
CA LEU A 44 12.92 -19.64 -0.23
C LEU A 44 13.40 -18.65 -1.28
N GLY A 45 13.89 -17.48 -0.88
CA GLY A 45 14.22 -16.40 -1.80
C GLY A 45 13.05 -15.46 -2.04
N ARG A 46 13.33 -14.33 -2.71
CA ARG A 46 12.37 -13.25 -2.88
C ARG A 46 11.49 -13.55 -4.10
N LYS A 47 12.05 -14.12 -5.17
CA LYS A 47 11.30 -14.54 -6.36
C LYS A 47 10.24 -15.59 -6.04
N LEU A 48 10.62 -16.70 -5.40
CA LEU A 48 9.68 -17.79 -5.10
C LEU A 48 8.59 -17.32 -4.10
N SER A 49 8.97 -16.46 -3.15
CA SER A 49 8.01 -15.88 -2.21
C SER A 49 6.97 -14.99 -2.92
N LEU A 50 7.38 -14.21 -3.92
CA LEU A 50 6.43 -13.44 -4.76
C LEU A 50 5.51 -14.35 -5.56
N GLN A 51 6.03 -15.44 -6.14
CA GLN A 51 5.24 -16.43 -6.88
C GLN A 51 4.16 -17.07 -6.00
N ILE A 52 4.55 -17.58 -4.83
CA ILE A 52 3.63 -18.20 -3.87
C ILE A 52 2.57 -17.18 -3.42
N SER A 53 2.99 -15.97 -3.07
CA SER A 53 2.07 -14.90 -2.63
C SER A 53 1.06 -14.53 -3.71
N SER A 54 1.51 -14.43 -4.97
CA SER A 54 0.66 -14.09 -6.11
C SER A 54 -0.32 -15.22 -6.43
N PHE A 55 0.12 -16.48 -6.32
CA PHE A 55 -0.74 -17.65 -6.50
C PHE A 55 -1.84 -17.74 -5.42
N ILE A 56 -1.48 -17.51 -4.15
CA ILE A 56 -2.43 -17.45 -3.03
C ILE A 56 -3.45 -16.31 -3.28
N PHE A 57 -2.99 -15.15 -3.72
CA PHE A 57 -3.87 -14.03 -4.05
C PHE A 57 -4.85 -14.37 -5.18
N ILE A 58 -4.37 -15.01 -6.26
CA ILE A 58 -5.22 -15.43 -7.39
C ILE A 58 -6.29 -16.44 -6.93
N ILE A 59 -5.95 -17.40 -6.07
CA ILE A 59 -6.93 -18.33 -5.50
C ILE A 59 -7.99 -17.58 -4.69
N GLY A 60 -7.58 -16.67 -3.81
CA GLY A 60 -8.52 -15.85 -3.03
C GLY A 60 -9.44 -15.02 -3.92
N ALA A 61 -8.88 -14.37 -4.95
CA ALA A 61 -9.64 -13.57 -5.92
C ALA A 61 -10.61 -14.43 -6.76
N MET A 62 -10.23 -15.64 -7.14
CA MET A 62 -11.14 -16.58 -7.82
C MET A 62 -12.31 -16.98 -6.90
N MET A 63 -12.03 -17.28 -5.64
CA MET A 63 -13.07 -17.60 -4.66
C MET A 63 -14.04 -16.43 -4.42
N GLU A 64 -13.54 -15.20 -4.44
CA GLU A 64 -14.38 -13.99 -4.35
C GLU A 64 -15.25 -13.78 -5.59
N THR A 65 -14.78 -14.19 -6.77
CA THR A 65 -15.47 -13.98 -8.05
C THR A 65 -16.60 -15.01 -8.28
N ILE A 66 -16.45 -16.22 -7.74
CA ILE A 66 -17.44 -17.30 -7.90
C ILE A 66 -18.69 -16.98 -7.07
N ASN A 67 -19.84 -16.84 -7.74
CA ASN A 67 -21.12 -16.66 -7.07
C ASN A 67 -21.63 -17.99 -6.50
N SER A 68 -21.14 -18.34 -5.32
CA SER A 68 -21.53 -19.55 -4.58
C SER A 68 -22.81 -19.38 -3.77
N HIS A 69 -23.47 -18.22 -3.82
CA HIS A 69 -24.61 -17.83 -2.98
C HIS A 69 -24.40 -17.95 -1.46
N ASN A 70 -23.16 -18.23 -1.03
CA ASN A 70 -22.78 -18.39 0.37
C ASN A 70 -21.73 -17.34 0.75
N MET A 71 -22.07 -16.49 1.72
CA MET A 71 -21.17 -15.46 2.25
C MET A 71 -19.87 -16.02 2.84
N GLY A 72 -19.90 -17.26 3.35
CA GLY A 72 -18.72 -17.90 3.94
C GLY A 72 -17.58 -18.07 2.93
N VAL A 73 -17.90 -18.43 1.68
CA VAL A 73 -16.90 -18.59 0.61
C VAL A 73 -16.27 -17.25 0.24
N PHE A 74 -17.09 -16.20 0.19
CA PHE A 74 -16.61 -14.85 -0.08
C PHE A 74 -15.70 -14.33 1.04
N TYR A 75 -16.07 -14.54 2.31
CA TYR A 75 -15.24 -14.18 3.46
C TYR A 75 -13.94 -14.99 3.54
N ALA A 76 -13.99 -16.29 3.25
CA ALA A 76 -12.79 -17.12 3.14
C ALA A 76 -11.87 -16.62 2.02
N GLY A 77 -12.44 -16.28 0.86
CA GLY A 77 -11.73 -15.65 -0.26
C GLY A 77 -11.00 -14.37 0.16
N ARG A 78 -11.67 -13.48 0.90
CA ARG A 78 -11.08 -12.24 1.44
C ARG A 78 -9.88 -12.49 2.35
N VAL A 79 -9.96 -13.48 3.24
CA VAL A 79 -8.83 -13.83 4.11
C VAL A 79 -7.65 -14.36 3.29
N ILE A 80 -7.91 -15.27 2.35
CA ILE A 80 -6.87 -15.89 1.50
C ILE A 80 -6.23 -14.83 0.59
N ALA A 81 -7.03 -13.99 -0.07
CA ALA A 81 -6.54 -12.86 -0.86
C ALA A 81 -5.74 -11.88 0.01
N GLY A 82 -6.20 -11.63 1.25
CA GLY A 82 -5.48 -10.83 2.24
C GLY A 82 -4.09 -11.38 2.55
N VAL A 83 -3.97 -12.70 2.73
CA VAL A 83 -2.67 -13.35 3.00
C VAL A 83 -1.69 -13.14 1.84
N GLY A 84 -2.14 -13.38 0.60
CA GLY A 84 -1.31 -13.15 -0.58
C GLY A 84 -0.91 -11.68 -0.75
N LEU A 85 -1.85 -10.76 -0.53
CA LEU A 85 -1.61 -9.32 -0.62
C LEU A 85 -0.60 -8.85 0.44
N GLY A 86 -0.79 -9.24 1.70
CA GLY A 86 0.10 -8.87 2.80
C GLY A 86 1.54 -9.37 2.57
N ALA A 87 1.69 -10.62 2.16
CA ALA A 87 2.99 -11.18 1.82
C ALA A 87 3.66 -10.42 0.66
N ALA A 88 2.93 -10.12 -0.42
CA ALA A 88 3.45 -9.34 -1.55
C ALA A 88 3.86 -7.92 -1.11
N THR A 89 3.12 -7.26 -0.22
CA THR A 89 3.46 -5.90 0.25
C THR A 89 4.77 -5.82 1.02
N VAL A 90 5.25 -6.93 1.59
CA VAL A 90 6.55 -7.01 2.27
C VAL A 90 7.66 -7.37 1.28
N VAL A 91 7.43 -8.36 0.41
CA VAL A 91 8.48 -8.91 -0.46
C VAL A 91 8.80 -7.99 -1.64
N VAL A 92 7.80 -7.34 -2.26
CA VAL A 92 8.01 -6.43 -3.40
C VAL A 92 9.00 -5.30 -3.07
N PRO A 93 8.78 -4.47 -2.02
CA PRO A 93 9.73 -3.40 -1.70
C PRO A 93 11.10 -3.93 -1.27
N MET A 94 11.16 -5.11 -0.64
CA MET A 94 12.42 -5.77 -0.29
C MET A 94 13.22 -6.12 -1.54
N PHE A 95 12.62 -6.87 -2.48
CA PHE A 95 13.24 -7.23 -3.76
C PHE A 95 13.73 -6.01 -4.51
N ASN A 96 12.86 -5.00 -4.66
CA ASN A 96 13.18 -3.74 -5.31
C ASN A 96 14.38 -3.02 -4.67
N SER A 97 14.46 -2.99 -3.34
CA SER A 97 15.58 -2.34 -2.64
C SER A 97 16.91 -3.09 -2.81
N GLU A 98 16.88 -4.41 -2.91
CA GLU A 98 18.06 -5.26 -3.09
C GLU A 98 18.58 -5.24 -4.53
N MET A 99 17.70 -4.92 -5.48
CA MET A 99 17.94 -4.88 -6.92
C MET A 99 18.34 -3.50 -7.46
N ALA A 100 17.97 -2.43 -6.76
CA ALA A 100 18.29 -1.06 -7.18
C ALA A 100 19.81 -0.78 -7.28
N PRO A 101 20.29 -0.07 -8.32
CA PRO A 101 21.69 0.31 -8.52
C PRO A 101 22.21 1.33 -7.51
N LYS A 102 23.52 1.28 -7.24
CA LYS A 102 24.19 2.11 -6.23
C LYS A 102 24.13 3.60 -6.55
N GLU A 103 24.20 4.00 -7.82
CA GLU A 103 24.07 5.41 -8.24
C GLU A 103 22.68 5.95 -7.92
N LEU A 104 21.66 5.08 -7.96
CA LEU A 104 20.31 5.37 -7.49
C LEU A 104 20.11 5.02 -6.01
N ARG A 105 21.09 4.48 -5.26
CA ARG A 105 20.94 4.17 -3.82
C ARG A 105 21.31 5.32 -2.90
N GLY A 106 21.79 6.45 -3.42
CA GLY A 106 21.79 7.70 -2.66
C GLY A 106 20.41 7.98 -2.07
N GLN A 107 20.32 8.71 -0.95
CA GLN A 107 19.05 9.07 -0.29
C GLN A 107 17.98 9.59 -1.28
N ILE A 108 18.40 10.18 -2.41
CA ILE A 108 17.54 10.73 -3.46
C ILE A 108 17.01 9.65 -4.42
N GLY A 109 17.79 8.63 -4.79
CA GLY A 109 17.36 7.63 -5.78
C GLY A 109 16.57 6.45 -5.17
N SER A 110 16.91 6.00 -3.95
CA SER A 110 16.11 4.98 -3.23
C SER A 110 14.74 5.55 -2.89
N PHE A 111 14.72 6.85 -2.63
CA PHE A 111 13.51 7.64 -2.50
C PHE A 111 12.75 7.76 -3.82
N PHE A 112 13.40 8.06 -4.94
CA PHE A 112 12.75 8.09 -6.26
C PHE A 112 12.10 6.76 -6.63
N HIS A 113 12.80 5.64 -6.41
CA HIS A 113 12.28 4.30 -6.68
C HIS A 113 11.12 3.92 -5.73
N ARG A 114 11.14 4.38 -4.47
CA ARG A 114 10.00 4.18 -3.58
C ARG A 114 8.82 5.06 -3.94
N LYS A 115 9.06 6.30 -4.38
CA LYS A 115 8.02 7.20 -4.86
C LYS A 115 7.25 6.61 -6.05
N SER A 116 7.94 5.97 -7.00
CA SER A 116 7.27 5.32 -8.13
C SER A 116 6.35 4.19 -7.68
N ASN A 117 6.72 3.45 -6.63
CA ASN A 117 5.86 2.40 -6.06
C ASN A 117 4.59 2.97 -5.41
N GLU A 118 4.68 4.12 -4.72
CA GLU A 118 3.50 4.81 -4.19
C GLU A 118 2.58 5.34 -5.31
N LEU A 119 3.17 5.92 -6.36
CA LEU A 119 2.38 6.40 -7.50
C LEU A 119 1.65 5.25 -8.22
N MET A 120 2.31 4.10 -8.40
CA MET A 120 1.67 2.91 -8.98
C MET A 120 0.53 2.37 -8.12
N LYS A 121 0.66 2.42 -6.78
CA LYS A 121 -0.43 2.07 -5.87
C LYS A 121 -1.64 3.00 -6.05
N GLU A 122 -1.41 4.31 -6.11
CA GLU A 122 -2.50 5.28 -6.32
C GLU A 122 -3.13 5.17 -7.71
N LEU A 123 -2.35 4.89 -8.76
CA LEU A 123 -2.86 4.59 -10.10
C LEU A 123 -3.73 3.33 -10.13
N GLY A 124 -3.37 2.31 -9.34
CA GLY A 124 -4.19 1.10 -9.17
C GLY A 124 -5.54 1.40 -8.52
N ILE A 125 -5.56 2.20 -7.45
CA ILE A 125 -6.79 2.65 -6.78
C ILE A 125 -7.66 3.48 -7.74
N PHE A 126 -7.06 4.41 -8.46
CA PHE A 126 -7.74 5.21 -9.49
C PHE A 126 -8.40 4.32 -10.55
N THR A 127 -7.65 3.37 -11.11
CA THR A 127 -8.16 2.45 -12.12
C THR A 127 -9.34 1.63 -11.58
N SER A 128 -9.26 1.16 -10.33
CA SER A 128 -10.35 0.44 -9.67
C SER A 128 -11.63 1.28 -9.60
N TYR A 129 -11.57 2.54 -9.16
CA TYR A 129 -12.76 3.38 -9.05
C TYR A 129 -13.38 3.70 -10.41
N TRP A 130 -12.57 3.90 -11.44
CA TRP A 130 -13.07 4.13 -12.80
C TRP A 130 -13.71 2.89 -13.40
N VAL A 131 -13.16 1.71 -13.14
CA VAL A 131 -13.78 0.43 -13.54
C VAL A 131 -15.11 0.25 -12.81
N ASP A 132 -15.18 0.51 -11.51
CA ASP A 132 -16.43 0.42 -10.74
C ASP A 132 -17.50 1.39 -11.27
N TYR A 133 -17.12 2.61 -11.63
CA TYR A 133 -18.00 3.59 -12.26
C TYR A 133 -18.47 3.12 -13.65
N ALA A 134 -17.55 2.68 -14.50
CA ALA A 134 -17.87 2.20 -15.85
C ALA A 134 -18.82 0.98 -15.81
N MET A 135 -18.59 0.05 -14.89
CA MET A 135 -19.48 -1.11 -14.71
C MET A 135 -20.86 -0.73 -14.18
N ALA A 136 -20.97 0.33 -13.38
CA ALA A 136 -22.25 0.82 -12.90
C ALA A 136 -23.09 1.50 -13.97
N GLU A 137 -22.46 2.18 -14.94
CA GLU A 137 -23.12 2.86 -16.06
C GLU A 137 -23.43 1.92 -17.23
N VAL A 138 -22.50 1.03 -17.59
CA VAL A 138 -22.58 0.23 -18.82
C VAL A 138 -23.32 -1.09 -18.61
N VAL A 139 -23.21 -1.71 -17.44
CA VAL A 139 -23.74 -3.06 -17.20
C VAL A 139 -25.08 -2.97 -16.44
N PRO A 140 -26.18 -3.53 -17.00
CA PRO A 140 -27.43 -3.67 -16.27
C PRO A 140 -27.23 -4.40 -14.94
N SER A 141 -28.14 -4.27 -13.96
CA SER A 141 -28.01 -4.85 -12.61
C SER A 141 -28.09 -6.39 -12.55
N VAL A 142 -27.13 -7.04 -13.19
CA VAL A 142 -26.89 -8.48 -13.28
C VAL A 142 -25.69 -8.81 -12.41
N THR A 143 -25.55 -10.07 -11.99
CA THR A 143 -24.44 -10.57 -11.15
C THR A 143 -23.06 -10.18 -11.69
N ARG A 144 -22.91 -10.07 -13.01
CA ARG A 144 -21.66 -9.64 -13.67
C ARG A 144 -21.17 -8.26 -13.24
N GLN A 145 -22.06 -7.38 -12.78
CA GLN A 145 -21.73 -6.01 -12.39
C GLN A 145 -20.71 -5.93 -11.24
N TRP A 146 -20.76 -6.85 -10.28
CA TRP A 146 -19.81 -6.90 -9.16
C TRP A 146 -18.70 -7.94 -9.39
N GLN A 147 -18.96 -8.98 -10.19
CA GLN A 147 -17.94 -10.00 -10.50
C GLN A 147 -16.83 -9.47 -11.40
N ILE A 148 -17.13 -8.58 -12.35
CA ILE A 148 -16.12 -8.07 -13.28
C ILE A 148 -15.05 -7.24 -12.55
N PRO A 149 -15.38 -6.25 -11.69
CA PRO A 149 -14.35 -5.53 -10.95
C PRO A 149 -13.50 -6.41 -10.03
N ILE A 150 -14.13 -7.36 -9.33
CA ILE A 150 -13.41 -8.31 -8.46
C ILE A 150 -12.53 -9.25 -9.30
N GLY A 151 -13.04 -9.80 -10.39
CA GLY A 151 -12.28 -10.68 -11.29
C GLY A 151 -11.15 -9.96 -12.01
N LEU A 152 -11.28 -8.65 -12.26
CA LEU A 152 -10.25 -7.85 -12.91
C LEU A 152 -8.94 -7.85 -12.09
N GLN A 153 -9.00 -7.97 -10.77
CA GLN A 153 -7.82 -8.02 -9.90
C GLN A 153 -6.94 -9.27 -10.15
N ILE A 154 -7.48 -10.32 -10.78
CA ILE A 154 -6.74 -11.52 -11.16
C ILE A 154 -5.75 -11.21 -12.29
N ILE A 155 -6.06 -10.28 -13.18
CA ILE A 155 -5.20 -9.92 -14.33
C ILE A 155 -3.85 -9.34 -13.87
N PRO A 156 -3.78 -8.25 -13.08
CA PRO A 156 -2.50 -7.71 -12.62
C PRO A 156 -1.75 -8.68 -11.71
N ALA A 157 -2.46 -9.49 -10.89
CA ALA A 157 -1.82 -10.52 -10.08
C ALA A 157 -1.21 -11.64 -10.94
N GLY A 158 -1.90 -12.04 -12.01
CA GLY A 158 -1.40 -12.99 -13.00
C GLY A 158 -0.21 -12.44 -13.78
N LEU A 159 -0.25 -11.17 -14.17
CA LEU A 159 0.90 -10.49 -14.80
C LEU A 159 2.10 -10.42 -13.86
N LEU A 160 1.90 -10.17 -12.57
CA LEU A 160 2.97 -10.22 -11.59
C LEU A 160 3.52 -11.64 -11.45
N ALA A 161 2.66 -12.65 -11.32
CA ALA A 161 3.06 -14.05 -11.24
C ALA A 161 3.84 -14.50 -12.48
N LEU A 162 3.36 -14.19 -13.68
CA LEU A 162 4.03 -14.51 -14.94
C LEU A 162 5.34 -13.73 -15.11
N GLY A 163 5.33 -12.44 -14.75
CA GLY A 163 6.51 -11.58 -14.79
C GLY A 163 7.62 -12.07 -13.87
N THR A 164 7.31 -12.66 -12.72
CA THR A 164 8.36 -13.19 -11.83
C THR A 164 9.17 -14.33 -12.46
N PHE A 165 8.64 -15.07 -13.45
CA PHE A 165 9.41 -16.12 -14.11
C PHE A 165 10.58 -15.55 -14.92
N THR A 166 10.45 -14.35 -15.49
CA THR A 166 11.51 -13.68 -16.25
C THR A 166 12.56 -13.01 -15.36
N LEU A 167 12.23 -12.74 -14.08
CA LEU A 167 13.14 -12.13 -13.12
C LEU A 167 14.20 -13.13 -12.63
N LYS A 168 15.42 -12.64 -12.43
CA LYS A 168 16.46 -13.33 -11.66
C LYS A 168 16.22 -13.11 -10.15
N GLU A 169 16.73 -14.02 -9.33
CA GLU A 169 16.62 -13.92 -7.87
C GLU A 169 17.50 -12.79 -7.33
N SER A 170 17.19 -12.27 -6.15
CA SER A 170 17.94 -11.15 -5.57
C SER A 170 19.42 -11.50 -5.35
N THR A 171 20.32 -10.74 -6.00
CA THR A 171 21.78 -10.76 -5.80
C THR A 171 22.15 -10.76 -4.33
N ARG A 172 21.56 -9.86 -3.51
CA ARG A 172 21.87 -9.79 -2.08
C ARG A 172 21.45 -11.06 -1.33
N TRP A 173 20.31 -11.66 -1.70
CA TRP A 173 19.87 -12.93 -1.12
C TRP A 173 20.82 -14.08 -1.50
N LEU A 174 21.19 -14.17 -2.77
CA LEU A 174 22.08 -15.20 -3.29
C LEU A 174 23.46 -15.12 -2.62
N THR A 175 24.01 -13.90 -2.46
CA THR A 175 25.25 -13.66 -1.72
C THR A 175 25.11 -14.08 -0.25
N LYS A 176 23.99 -13.77 0.42
CA LYS A 176 23.71 -14.20 1.81
C LYS A 176 23.68 -15.73 1.96
N LYS A 177 23.31 -16.45 0.89
CA LYS A 177 23.28 -17.93 0.86
C LYS A 177 24.60 -18.57 0.39
N GLY A 178 25.62 -17.79 0.07
CA GLY A 178 26.90 -18.29 -0.46
C GLY A 178 26.84 -18.74 -1.92
N ARG A 179 25.78 -18.40 -2.67
CA ARG A 179 25.62 -18.72 -4.11
C ARG A 179 26.20 -17.59 -4.96
N HIS A 180 27.53 -17.44 -4.94
CA HIS A 180 28.22 -16.28 -5.49
C HIS A 180 28.14 -16.21 -7.03
N GLU A 181 28.22 -17.34 -7.72
CA GLU A 181 28.13 -17.38 -9.19
C GLU A 181 26.76 -16.93 -9.69
N GLU A 182 25.69 -17.40 -9.03
CA GLU A 182 24.32 -16.99 -9.39
C GLU A 182 24.04 -15.53 -9.02
N ALA A 183 24.62 -15.04 -7.92
CA ALA A 183 24.52 -13.65 -7.53
C ALA A 183 25.16 -12.74 -8.60
N TRP A 184 26.31 -13.14 -9.13
CA TRP A 184 26.98 -12.46 -10.24
C TRP A 184 26.12 -12.44 -11.50
N GLU A 185 25.58 -13.57 -11.93
CA GLU A 185 24.68 -13.65 -13.09
C GLU A 185 23.43 -12.77 -12.93
N SER A 186 22.88 -12.70 -11.72
CA SER A 186 21.75 -11.81 -11.42
C SER A 186 22.13 -10.33 -11.51
N LEU A 187 23.32 -9.97 -10.99
CA LEU A 187 23.82 -8.59 -11.04
C LEU A 187 24.09 -8.13 -12.48
N LYS A 188 24.72 -8.99 -13.28
CA LYS A 188 24.93 -8.74 -14.72
C LYS A 188 23.62 -8.54 -15.46
N TRP A 189 22.61 -9.36 -15.18
CA TRP A 189 21.30 -9.24 -15.81
C TRP A 189 20.62 -7.91 -15.49
N ILE A 190 20.70 -7.43 -14.23
CA ILE A 190 20.03 -6.20 -13.83
C ILE A 190 20.78 -4.92 -14.22
N ARG A 191 22.11 -4.95 -14.24
CA ARG A 191 22.93 -3.82 -14.70
C ARG A 191 23.08 -3.78 -16.20
N ALA A 192 22.84 -4.91 -16.88
CA ALA A 192 23.15 -5.12 -18.28
C ALA A 192 24.60 -4.72 -18.61
N ASP A 193 25.50 -4.96 -17.66
CA ASP A 193 26.90 -4.54 -17.70
C ASP A 193 27.80 -5.61 -17.06
N GLU A 194 29.01 -5.74 -17.61
CA GLU A 194 30.09 -6.61 -17.12
C GLU A 194 31.37 -5.83 -16.83
N SER A 195 31.31 -4.49 -16.80
CA SER A 195 32.48 -3.65 -16.56
C SER A 195 33.04 -3.83 -15.15
N GLN A 196 34.27 -3.32 -14.96
CA GLN A 196 34.95 -3.30 -13.67
C GLN A 196 34.10 -2.64 -12.56
N ALA A 197 33.26 -1.66 -12.90
CA ALA A 197 32.36 -1.01 -11.94
C ALA A 197 31.31 -1.98 -11.37
N THR A 198 30.80 -2.90 -12.19
CA THR A 198 29.84 -3.93 -11.75
C THR A 198 30.53 -5.00 -10.90
N VAL A 199 31.80 -5.32 -11.19
CA VAL A 199 32.62 -6.22 -10.34
C VAL A 199 32.87 -5.58 -8.96
N GLU A 200 33.21 -4.29 -8.93
CA GLU A 200 33.38 -3.54 -7.68
C GLU A 200 32.07 -3.47 -6.88
N GLU A 201 30.91 -3.24 -7.53
CA GLU A 201 29.60 -3.27 -6.87
C GLU A 201 29.32 -4.64 -6.24
N MET A 202 29.65 -5.73 -6.95
CA MET A 202 29.46 -7.10 -6.43
C MET A 202 30.29 -7.34 -5.16
N GLU A 203 31.55 -6.90 -5.16
CA GLU A 203 32.44 -7.07 -4.01
C GLU A 203 31.98 -6.22 -2.82
N GLU A 204 31.51 -4.99 -3.05
CA GLU A 204 30.91 -4.18 -1.99
C GLU A 204 29.64 -4.82 -1.41
N ILE A 205 28.77 -5.39 -2.25
CA ILE A 205 27.59 -6.12 -1.80
C ILE A 205 28.01 -7.31 -0.94
N ARG A 206 29.07 -8.03 -1.34
CA ARG A 206 29.62 -9.15 -0.57
C ARG A 206 30.14 -8.71 0.79
N ILE A 207 31.01 -7.70 0.83
CA ILE A 207 31.56 -7.14 2.07
C ILE A 207 30.43 -6.65 2.98
N GLY A 208 29.43 -5.96 2.43
CA GLY A 208 28.27 -5.47 3.17
C GLY A 208 27.43 -6.60 3.77
N VAL A 209 27.18 -7.67 3.01
CA VAL A 209 26.44 -8.84 3.49
C VAL A 209 27.23 -9.60 4.55
N GLU A 210 28.54 -9.79 4.37
CA GLU A 210 29.40 -10.45 5.36
C GLU A 210 29.47 -9.64 6.66
N PHE A 211 29.58 -8.30 6.56
CA PHE A 211 29.55 -7.42 7.72
C PHE A 211 28.21 -7.51 8.47
N GLU A 212 27.09 -7.47 7.74
CA GLU A 212 25.77 -7.64 8.33
C GLU A 212 25.57 -9.02 8.96
N GLN A 213 26.05 -10.09 8.32
CA GLN A 213 25.99 -11.44 8.87
C GLN A 213 26.76 -11.53 10.19
N ARG A 214 28.00 -11.02 10.23
CA ARG A 214 28.80 -10.97 11.46
C ARG A 214 28.19 -10.07 12.54
N ALA A 215 27.57 -8.95 12.15
CA ALA A 215 26.91 -8.04 13.08
C ALA A 215 25.56 -8.59 13.60
N THR A 216 24.92 -9.49 12.86
CA THR A 216 23.62 -10.10 13.22
C THR A 216 23.80 -11.51 13.81
N GLU A 217 25.02 -12.05 13.83
CA GLU A 217 25.36 -13.32 14.50
C GLU A 217 25.04 -13.21 16.00
N GLY A 218 23.94 -13.84 16.41
CA GLY A 218 23.48 -13.84 17.79
C GLY A 218 22.27 -12.95 18.09
N PHE A 219 21.70 -12.26 17.09
CA PHE A 219 20.53 -11.38 17.28
C PHE A 219 19.41 -12.08 18.04
N GLN A 220 19.18 -11.64 19.27
CA GLN A 220 18.04 -12.06 20.07
C GLN A 220 16.88 -11.08 19.87
N ILE A 221 15.65 -11.58 19.77
CA ILE A 221 14.44 -10.72 19.75
C ILE A 221 14.40 -9.76 20.96
N LYS A 222 15.08 -10.14 22.07
CA LYS A 222 15.26 -9.30 23.26
C LYS A 222 16.05 -8.00 22.99
N GLU A 223 16.95 -7.97 22.01
CA GLU A 223 17.71 -6.78 21.63
C GLU A 223 16.81 -5.68 21.04
N LEU A 224 15.63 -6.04 20.50
CA LEU A 224 14.62 -5.06 20.08
C LEU A 224 13.99 -4.33 21.27
N ALA A 225 14.04 -4.92 22.46
CA ALA A 225 13.54 -4.31 23.70
C ALA A 225 14.57 -3.41 24.39
N GLU A 226 15.82 -3.36 23.89
CA GLU A 226 16.82 -2.42 24.39
C GLU A 226 16.40 -0.98 24.13
N ARG A 227 16.73 -0.06 25.05
CA ARG A 227 16.16 1.29 25.09
C ARG A 227 16.33 2.08 23.79
N GLU A 228 17.46 1.93 23.09
CA GLU A 228 17.71 2.63 21.83
C GLU A 228 16.98 2.00 20.63
N ASN A 229 16.99 0.67 20.53
CA ASN A 229 16.28 -0.07 19.49
C ASN A 229 14.76 0.05 19.67
N PHE A 230 14.28 -0.02 20.91
CA PHE A 230 12.88 0.18 21.25
C PHE A 230 12.39 1.56 20.82
N LYS A 231 13.17 2.63 21.04
CA LYS A 231 12.81 3.97 20.55
C LYS A 231 12.67 3.99 19.02
N ARG A 232 13.53 3.30 18.28
CA ARG A 232 13.48 3.22 16.81
C ARG A 232 12.25 2.44 16.34
N VAL A 233 12.02 1.26 16.90
CA VAL A 233 10.86 0.40 16.60
C VAL A 233 9.56 1.09 16.98
N PHE A 234 9.50 1.70 18.16
CA PHE A 234 8.33 2.43 18.62
C PHE A 234 8.04 3.66 17.77
N THR A 235 9.07 4.40 17.34
CA THR A 235 8.88 5.54 16.42
C THR A 235 8.33 5.08 15.08
N ALA A 236 8.86 3.97 14.52
CA ALA A 236 8.34 3.37 13.31
C ALA A 236 6.86 2.98 13.46
N PHE A 237 6.55 2.26 14.54
CA PHE A 237 5.18 1.86 14.88
C PHE A 237 4.26 3.08 15.01
N ALA A 238 4.63 4.07 15.82
CA ALA A 238 3.84 5.27 16.05
C ALA A 238 3.58 6.07 14.78
N VAL A 239 4.57 6.19 13.88
CA VAL A 239 4.41 6.89 12.59
C VAL A 239 3.42 6.17 11.67
N PHE A 240 3.50 4.83 11.55
CA PHE A 240 2.55 4.06 10.74
C PHE A 240 1.15 4.00 11.37
N THR A 241 1.06 3.92 12.71
CA THR A 241 -0.21 4.04 13.42
C THR A 241 -0.83 5.42 13.19
N ALA A 242 -0.04 6.50 13.28
CA ALA A 242 -0.51 7.85 13.00
C ALA A 242 -0.97 8.01 11.55
N GLN A 243 -0.23 7.44 10.59
CA GLN A 243 -0.62 7.42 9.17
C GLN A 243 -2.01 6.79 8.99
N GLN A 244 -2.27 5.63 9.59
CA GLN A 244 -3.57 4.96 9.49
C GLN A 244 -4.67 5.68 10.29
N ALA A 245 -4.32 6.29 11.43
CA ALA A 245 -5.25 7.06 12.27
C ALA A 245 -5.73 8.35 11.60
N THR A 246 -5.07 8.84 10.54
CA THR A 246 -5.59 9.97 9.74
C THR A 246 -6.95 9.69 9.11
N GLY A 247 -7.34 8.42 8.93
CA GLY A 247 -8.61 8.03 8.34
C GLY A 247 -8.65 8.07 6.80
N ALA A 248 -7.55 8.41 6.12
CA ALA A 248 -7.49 8.43 4.65
C ALA A 248 -7.87 7.09 4.01
N THR A 249 -7.41 5.99 4.61
CA THR A 249 -7.75 4.63 4.18
C THR A 249 -9.25 4.32 4.34
N ALA A 250 -9.90 4.86 5.37
CA ALA A 250 -11.34 4.71 5.55
C ALA A 250 -12.13 5.49 4.49
N PHE A 251 -11.70 6.71 4.14
CA PHE A 251 -12.29 7.46 3.02
C PHE A 251 -12.14 6.73 1.69
N ALA A 252 -11.01 6.05 1.47
CA ALA A 252 -10.81 5.25 0.25
C ALA A 252 -11.74 4.02 0.18
N TYR A 253 -11.90 3.27 1.27
CA TYR A 253 -12.75 2.07 1.25
C TYR A 253 -14.25 2.38 1.27
N TYR A 254 -14.66 3.41 1.99
CA TYR A 254 -16.06 3.77 2.18
C TYR A 254 -16.48 4.99 1.37
N GLY A 255 -15.64 5.46 0.45
CA GLY A 255 -15.88 6.65 -0.41
C GLY A 255 -17.27 6.67 -1.03
N PRO A 256 -17.71 5.61 -1.74
CA PRO A 256 -19.05 5.56 -2.31
C PRO A 256 -20.16 5.69 -1.26
N GLN A 257 -19.98 5.12 -0.06
CA GLN A 257 -20.97 5.22 1.02
C GLN A 257 -21.05 6.66 1.57
N TYR A 258 -19.92 7.34 1.72
CA TYR A 258 -19.87 8.75 2.13
C TYR A 258 -20.51 9.67 1.09
N PHE A 259 -20.13 9.55 -0.19
CA PHE A 259 -20.68 10.41 -1.24
C PHE A 259 -22.17 10.16 -1.49
N LYS A 260 -22.63 8.90 -1.34
CA LYS A 260 -24.05 8.56 -1.39
C LYS A 260 -24.89 9.27 -0.32
N LEU A 261 -24.34 9.47 0.88
CA LEU A 261 -25.02 10.21 1.94
C LEU A 261 -25.16 11.71 1.62
N LEU A 262 -24.26 12.25 0.78
CA LEU A 262 -24.18 13.69 0.48
C LEU A 262 -24.95 14.09 -0.79
N VAL A 263 -24.93 13.25 -1.82
CA VAL A 263 -25.44 13.60 -3.17
C VAL A 263 -26.69 12.80 -3.55
N GLY A 264 -27.10 11.85 -2.70
CA GLY A 264 -28.12 10.86 -3.02
C GLY A 264 -27.54 9.71 -3.85
N GLY A 265 -28.08 8.50 -3.71
CA GLY A 265 -27.55 7.31 -4.37
C GLY A 265 -27.81 7.30 -5.87
N GLY A 266 -26.86 6.78 -6.65
CA GLY A 266 -27.01 6.60 -8.09
C GLY A 266 -25.67 6.29 -8.75
N SER A 267 -25.38 6.96 -9.85
CA SER A 267 -24.05 6.96 -10.47
C SER A 267 -23.19 8.16 -10.08
N LYS A 268 -23.81 9.22 -9.54
CA LYS A 268 -23.12 10.43 -9.08
C LYS A 268 -22.16 10.16 -7.91
N ASP A 269 -22.49 9.25 -6.99
CA ASP A 269 -21.60 8.85 -5.88
C ASP A 269 -20.36 8.08 -6.37
N LEU A 270 -20.53 7.23 -7.38
CA LEU A 270 -19.40 6.52 -8.01
C LEU A 270 -18.53 7.48 -8.83
N LEU A 271 -19.13 8.43 -9.55
CA LEU A 271 -18.39 9.46 -10.28
C LEU A 271 -17.53 10.32 -9.33
N LEU A 272 -18.10 10.74 -8.20
CA LEU A 272 -17.35 11.51 -7.18
C LEU A 272 -16.22 10.67 -6.58
N THR A 273 -16.42 9.37 -6.40
CA THR A 273 -15.35 8.46 -5.95
C THR A 273 -14.24 8.31 -7.02
N ALA A 274 -14.60 8.27 -8.30
CA ALA A 274 -13.62 8.21 -9.40
C ALA A 274 -12.80 9.52 -9.50
N ILE A 275 -13.45 10.68 -9.36
CA ILE A 275 -12.77 11.99 -9.29
C ILE A 275 -11.86 12.07 -8.06
N PHE A 276 -12.32 11.57 -6.92
CA PHE A 276 -11.51 11.46 -5.70
C PHE A 276 -10.22 10.66 -5.97
N GLY A 277 -10.31 9.53 -6.65
CA GLY A 277 -9.13 8.76 -7.08
C GLY A 277 -8.20 9.55 -8.00
N ALA A 278 -8.75 10.33 -8.94
CA ALA A 278 -7.95 11.15 -9.85
C ALA A 278 -7.15 12.23 -9.09
N ILE A 279 -7.81 12.90 -8.14
CA ILE A 279 -7.18 13.89 -7.28
C ILE A 279 -6.06 13.26 -6.45
N LYS A 280 -6.24 12.03 -5.93
CA LYS A 280 -5.17 11.31 -5.21
C LYS A 280 -3.93 11.10 -6.08
N VAL A 281 -4.12 10.62 -7.31
CA VAL A 281 -3.00 10.38 -8.25
C VAL A 281 -2.29 11.68 -8.58
N VAL A 282 -3.02 12.74 -8.89
CA VAL A 282 -2.43 14.05 -9.22
C VAL A 282 -1.69 14.62 -8.01
N ALA A 283 -2.29 14.61 -6.82
CA ALA A 283 -1.65 15.10 -5.61
C ALA A 283 -0.39 14.30 -5.25
N CYS A 284 -0.46 12.96 -5.31
CA CYS A 284 0.69 12.09 -5.07
C CYS A 284 1.79 12.34 -6.12
N GLY A 285 1.44 12.44 -7.40
CA GLY A 285 2.36 12.76 -8.48
C GLY A 285 3.05 14.12 -8.29
N CYS A 286 2.29 15.16 -7.94
CA CYS A 286 2.83 16.49 -7.64
C CYS A 286 3.80 16.44 -6.46
N PHE A 287 3.48 15.71 -5.40
CA PHE A 287 4.39 15.52 -4.27
C PHE A 287 5.69 14.88 -4.73
N VAL A 288 5.57 13.73 -5.39
CA VAL A 288 6.69 12.88 -5.83
C VAL A 288 7.66 13.65 -6.72
N LEU A 289 7.13 14.40 -7.69
CA LEU A 289 7.91 15.12 -8.70
C LEU A 289 8.50 16.43 -8.18
N PHE A 290 7.74 17.24 -7.43
CA PHE A 290 8.13 18.63 -7.15
C PHE A 290 8.50 18.90 -5.70
N LEU A 291 7.73 18.36 -4.75
CA LEU A 291 7.81 18.79 -3.34
C LEU A 291 8.83 17.98 -2.55
N SER A 292 9.00 16.73 -2.96
CA SER A 292 9.60 15.69 -2.14
C SER A 292 11.12 15.85 -1.92
N ASN A 293 11.84 16.51 -2.85
CA ASN A 293 13.28 16.80 -2.68
C ASN A 293 13.57 18.19 -2.11
N ARG A 294 12.56 19.07 -2.01
CA ARG A 294 12.76 20.50 -1.71
C ARG A 294 12.31 20.91 -0.31
N VAL A 295 11.53 20.08 0.39
CA VAL A 295 10.91 20.47 1.67
C VAL A 295 11.33 19.56 2.82
N GLY A 296 11.60 20.16 3.98
CA GLY A 296 11.96 19.44 5.20
C GLY A 296 10.84 18.50 5.66
N ARG A 297 11.16 17.21 5.79
CA ARG A 297 10.18 16.12 6.02
C ARG A 297 9.34 16.28 7.28
N ARG A 298 9.97 16.68 8.39
CA ARG A 298 9.29 16.91 9.67
C ARG A 298 8.28 18.05 9.56
N GLY A 299 8.63 19.13 8.85
CA GLY A 299 7.74 20.27 8.62
C GLY A 299 6.52 19.88 7.80
N VAL A 300 6.70 19.09 6.73
CA VAL A 300 5.59 18.61 5.90
C VAL A 300 4.65 17.67 6.66
N LEU A 301 5.18 16.77 7.49
CA LEU A 301 4.33 15.90 8.33
C LEU A 301 3.50 16.71 9.34
N ILE A 302 4.12 17.65 10.06
CA ILE A 302 3.41 18.47 11.05
C ILE A 302 2.40 19.39 10.35
N GLY A 303 2.81 20.14 9.32
CA GLY A 303 1.93 21.04 8.58
C GLY A 303 0.78 20.29 7.90
N GLY A 304 1.05 19.13 7.32
CA GLY A 304 0.04 18.25 6.75
C GLY A 304 -0.96 17.74 7.80
N ALA A 305 -0.50 17.35 8.99
CA ALA A 305 -1.37 16.91 10.08
C ALA A 305 -2.30 18.02 10.57
N VAL A 306 -1.77 19.23 10.75
CA VAL A 306 -2.55 20.40 11.17
C VAL A 306 -3.61 20.74 10.13
N PHE A 307 -3.24 20.78 8.84
CA PHE A 307 -4.19 21.06 7.77
C PHE A 307 -5.27 19.99 7.64
N MET A 308 -4.90 18.71 7.68
CA MET A 308 -5.86 17.60 7.67
C MET A 308 -6.82 17.65 8.87
N SER A 309 -6.30 17.96 10.06
CA SER A 309 -7.12 18.10 11.28
C SER A 309 -8.13 19.24 11.14
N MET A 310 -7.71 20.40 10.62
CA MET A 310 -8.62 21.50 10.34
C MET A 310 -9.72 21.10 9.35
N CYS A 311 -9.38 20.45 8.24
CA CYS A 311 -10.38 19.97 7.27
C CYS A 311 -11.39 19.00 7.89
N GLN A 312 -10.94 18.06 8.73
CA GLN A 312 -11.84 17.10 9.39
C GLN A 312 -12.71 17.74 10.47
N ILE A 313 -12.19 18.66 11.27
CA ILE A 313 -12.97 19.39 12.27
C ILE A 313 -14.06 20.22 11.58
N VAL A 314 -13.71 20.97 10.53
CA VAL A 314 -14.69 21.77 9.77
C VAL A 314 -15.72 20.84 9.12
N THR A 315 -15.31 19.70 8.57
CA THR A 315 -16.24 18.71 8.03
C THR A 315 -17.23 18.20 9.09
N ALA A 316 -16.74 17.87 10.29
CA ALA A 316 -17.58 17.42 11.39
C ALA A 316 -18.59 18.48 11.84
N ILE A 317 -18.17 19.75 11.91
CA ILE A 317 -19.05 20.88 12.25
C ILE A 317 -20.13 21.06 11.17
N VAL A 318 -19.75 21.07 9.89
CA VAL A 318 -20.70 21.25 8.78
C VAL A 318 -21.75 20.13 8.76
N VAL A 319 -21.33 18.89 8.96
CA VAL A 319 -22.26 17.73 9.00
C VAL A 319 -23.20 17.79 10.21
N LYS A 320 -22.74 18.31 11.36
CA LYS A 320 -23.54 18.43 12.58
C LYS A 320 -24.56 19.57 12.52
N GLU A 321 -24.12 20.75 12.10
CA GLU A 321 -24.93 21.98 12.14
C GLU A 321 -25.83 22.14 10.89
N LEU A 322 -25.40 21.58 9.75
CA LEU A 322 -26.12 21.67 8.47
C LEU A 322 -26.31 20.28 7.85
N PRO A 323 -27.05 19.36 8.50
CA PRO A 323 -27.25 18.02 7.99
C PRO A 323 -27.87 18.09 6.60
N ALA A 324 -27.25 17.41 5.63
CA ALA A 324 -27.75 17.37 4.26
C ALA A 324 -29.18 16.80 4.28
N SER A 325 -30.17 17.61 3.86
CA SER A 325 -31.55 17.12 3.75
C SER A 325 -31.63 15.99 2.72
N ARG A 326 -32.30 14.90 3.07
CA ARG A 326 -32.57 13.78 2.13
C ARG A 326 -33.54 14.15 0.99
N SER A 327 -34.06 15.37 0.96
CA SER A 327 -35.03 15.82 -0.04
C SER A 327 -34.34 16.48 -1.26
N ALA A 328 -34.29 15.72 -2.36
CA ALA A 328 -34.32 16.15 -3.76
C ALA A 328 -33.42 17.32 -4.24
N GLY A 329 -32.20 17.49 -3.69
CA GLY A 329 -31.24 18.42 -4.28
C GLY A 329 -29.84 18.30 -3.68
N VAL A 330 -28.81 18.63 -4.48
CA VAL A 330 -27.44 18.81 -3.98
C VAL A 330 -27.45 20.04 -3.07
N THR A 331 -27.32 19.82 -1.77
CA THR A 331 -27.29 20.92 -0.79
C THR A 331 -25.94 21.61 -0.81
N SER A 332 -25.91 22.92 -0.55
CA SER A 332 -24.65 23.68 -0.42
C SER A 332 -23.74 23.10 0.67
N SER A 333 -24.30 22.52 1.74
CA SER A 333 -23.55 21.80 2.78
C SER A 333 -22.95 20.49 2.27
N GLY A 334 -23.65 19.76 1.41
CA GLY A 334 -23.11 18.58 0.71
C GLY A 334 -21.91 18.92 -0.17
N ILE A 335 -21.99 19.99 -0.96
CA ILE A 335 -20.87 20.46 -1.81
C ILE A 335 -19.67 20.87 -0.95
N ALA A 336 -19.91 21.63 0.12
CA ALA A 336 -18.85 22.04 1.05
C ALA A 336 -18.17 20.81 1.69
N THR A 337 -18.94 19.81 2.08
CA THR A 337 -18.42 18.56 2.65
C THR A 337 -17.55 17.79 1.66
N VAL A 338 -17.99 17.66 0.40
CA VAL A 338 -17.20 17.02 -0.66
C VAL A 338 -15.90 17.77 -0.91
N ALA A 339 -15.95 19.11 -0.99
CA ALA A 339 -14.76 19.93 -1.19
C ALA A 339 -13.75 19.78 -0.03
N LEU A 340 -14.23 19.76 1.22
CA LEU A 340 -13.37 19.56 2.39
C LEU A 340 -12.73 18.16 2.41
N ILE A 341 -13.46 17.12 2.01
CA ILE A 341 -12.92 15.76 1.86
C ILE A 341 -11.82 15.74 0.79
N TYR A 342 -12.02 16.43 -0.34
CA TYR A 342 -10.99 16.53 -1.38
C TYR A 342 -9.75 17.29 -0.90
N LEU A 343 -9.93 18.40 -0.19
CA LEU A 343 -8.80 19.15 0.40
C LEU A 343 -8.03 18.31 1.43
N PHE A 344 -8.73 17.57 2.28
CA PHE A 344 -8.11 16.63 3.22
C PHE A 344 -7.24 15.61 2.48
N VAL A 345 -7.75 15.03 1.40
CA VAL A 345 -7.03 14.00 0.64
C VAL A 345 -5.86 14.55 -0.17
N ILE A 346 -5.98 15.76 -0.72
CA ILE A 346 -4.84 16.45 -1.33
C ILE A 346 -3.74 16.63 -0.28
N ALA A 347 -4.08 17.14 0.90
CA ALA A 347 -3.12 17.33 1.98
C ALA A 347 -2.48 16.02 2.45
N TYR A 348 -3.26 14.94 2.56
CA TYR A 348 -2.76 13.61 2.90
C TYR A 348 -1.72 13.13 1.87
N ASN A 349 -2.04 13.17 0.57
CA ASN A 349 -1.14 12.70 -0.48
C ASN A 349 0.10 13.59 -0.65
N LEU A 350 0.01 14.88 -0.32
CA LEU A 350 1.15 15.80 -0.27
C LEU A 350 2.01 15.67 1.00
N SER A 351 1.59 14.84 1.97
CA SER A 351 2.30 14.70 3.24
C SER A 351 2.36 13.25 3.73
N TRP A 352 1.38 12.82 4.53
CA TRP A 352 1.35 11.56 5.25
C TRP A 352 1.17 10.31 4.38
N GLY A 353 0.75 10.42 3.13
CA GLY A 353 0.70 9.29 2.21
C GLY A 353 2.10 8.73 1.92
N PRO A 354 2.97 9.51 1.26
CA PRO A 354 4.28 9.03 0.81
C PRO A 354 5.44 9.21 1.81
N LEU A 355 5.36 10.13 2.78
CA LEU A 355 6.49 10.47 3.67
C LEU A 355 6.83 9.49 4.81
N PRO A 356 5.88 8.78 5.43
CA PRO A 356 6.17 7.85 6.53
C PRO A 356 7.20 6.78 6.17
N TRP A 357 7.06 6.20 4.98
CA TRP A 357 7.96 5.16 4.49
C TRP A 357 9.45 5.60 4.49
N PRO A 358 9.83 6.69 3.81
CA PRO A 358 11.21 7.20 3.79
C PRO A 358 11.69 7.74 5.13
N TYR A 359 10.81 8.34 5.91
CA TYR A 359 11.15 8.80 7.25
C TYR A 359 11.60 7.64 8.15
N VAL A 360 10.82 6.56 8.22
CA VAL A 360 11.13 5.40 9.07
C VAL A 360 12.42 4.71 8.61
N SER A 361 12.61 4.52 7.31
CA SER A 361 13.80 3.82 6.81
C SER A 361 15.11 4.56 7.09
N GLU A 362 15.10 5.89 7.10
CA GLU A 362 16.29 6.68 7.43
C GLU A 362 16.54 6.73 8.93
N TYR A 363 15.47 6.84 9.72
CA TYR A 363 15.56 6.86 11.17
C TYR A 363 16.12 5.53 11.72
N VAL A 364 15.73 4.41 11.12
CA VAL A 364 16.22 3.07 11.52
C VAL A 364 17.67 2.83 11.07
N LYS A 365 18.05 3.28 9.86
CA LYS A 365 19.41 3.08 9.30
C LYS A 365 20.47 4.01 9.86
N SER A 366 20.10 5.04 10.61
CA SER A 366 21.08 5.94 11.21
C SER A 366 21.91 5.16 12.25
N PRO A 367 23.25 5.07 12.12
CA PRO A 367 24.07 4.55 13.21
C PRO A 367 23.81 5.38 14.47
N PRO A 368 23.95 4.81 15.67
CA PRO A 368 23.92 5.63 16.88
C PRO A 368 24.92 6.76 16.68
N THR A 369 24.44 8.00 16.75
CA THR A 369 25.31 9.15 16.97
C THR A 369 25.94 8.91 18.34
N PHE A 370 27.10 8.25 18.34
CA PHE A 370 27.99 8.31 19.49
C PHE A 370 28.19 9.80 19.77
N PRO A 371 27.92 10.28 20.99
CA PRO A 371 28.35 11.62 21.36
C PRO A 371 29.83 11.67 21.01
N SER A 372 30.19 12.63 20.15
CA SER A 372 31.57 12.96 19.84
C SER A 372 32.36 12.87 21.13
N ALA A 373 33.34 11.95 21.16
CA ALA A 373 34.37 11.92 22.19
C ALA A 373 34.94 13.35 22.25
N THR A 374 34.41 14.11 23.18
CA THR A 374 34.84 15.47 23.46
C THR A 374 35.96 15.26 24.47
N ARG A 375 37.15 15.63 23.99
CA ARG A 375 38.38 15.73 24.75
C ARG A 375 38.20 16.50 26.04
#